data_AF-A0A1V9HF57-F1
#
_entry.id   AF-A0A1V9HF57-F1
#
_cell.length_a   1.000
_cell.length_b   1.000
_cell.length_c   1.000
_cell.angle_alpha   90.00
_cell.angle_beta   90.00
_cell.angle_gamma   90.00
#
_symmetry.space_group_name_H-M   'P 1'
#
loop_
_entity.id
_entity.type
_entity.pdbx_description
1 polymer ?
#
loop_
_entity_poly.entity_id
_entity_poly.type
_entity_poly.pdbx_seq_one_letter_code
_entity_poly.pdbx_strand_id
1 'polypeptide(L)'
;MADPSNGTTTTKPQLSDTELKTLAYFAIGVSSEGSIGPKNVAYHLSFAGTTANGKMTPVGNSGFTIGTLQTDFGAHPEVAADLVSAYQTWAAKQTPSLTLSESEKAQTTTDLQRDGKAIKADNNRALDETVRGNLDKFLASDDGVSFVHAHDRTQVERLMRPGDGNKDPGGALHQLQQTDLYKNASLDDQAKFATVVMKLENQAGKGQYPKIINGIKDGSLTSVDEVVSKVDAMLPNKVKDGKDIPDYIETGVHHALAGTEVFNKLRAAQPGNPLHDAFNAVAADPLRSPIDLKNDTAHPDARHQYDAIKTLFLQNGQAQRLIVALDQDTSFGYNVKNKSGKVSAQSSSLFGADNEFAVFDGNGHGTAFVGGKWSAVERGDVKRVGNADQSVDLKVSKNGTTDTLLHVPTPAQLRERRDAQETPVPASPAPQRLAPANPNDPDHQNHTLLNQIRDGVGKIDKDIGKPYDEASEQLSRAALAACRDNRGLSAHNDFPLASNALDRADEVTLSSKGYLVVVQGDPRDPAHKRAAVNVEQALNTPVEQSDQKLQAANLAIGKELQQARQAELERGMDVPNRGGPAMA
;
A
#
# COMPACT_ATOMS: atom_id res chain seq x y z
N MET A 1 6.66 -45.62 -31.11
CA MET A 1 5.84 -44.41 -30.94
C MET A 1 5.53 -44.27 -29.47
N ALA A 2 6.17 -43.30 -28.81
CA ALA A 2 5.73 -42.65 -27.58
C ALA A 2 6.63 -41.42 -27.44
N ASP A 3 6.05 -40.24 -27.57
CA ASP A 3 6.71 -38.94 -27.53
C ASP A 3 6.81 -38.47 -26.07
N PRO A 4 8.00 -38.17 -25.52
CA PRO A 4 8.14 -37.65 -24.16
C PRO A 4 8.17 -36.12 -24.20
N SER A 5 7.01 -35.50 -24.35
CA SER A 5 6.84 -34.04 -24.26
C SER A 5 5.78 -33.67 -23.21
N ASN A 6 5.91 -34.20 -21.99
CA ASN A 6 5.24 -33.64 -20.82
C ASN A 6 6.24 -32.85 -19.98
N GLY A 7 6.58 -31.65 -20.45
CA GLY A 7 7.13 -30.63 -19.59
C GLY A 7 6.05 -30.20 -18.61
N THR A 8 6.25 -30.47 -17.33
CA THR A 8 5.46 -29.90 -16.25
C THR A 8 5.54 -28.37 -16.32
N THR A 9 4.53 -27.73 -16.90
CA THR A 9 4.29 -26.30 -16.74
C THR A 9 3.93 -26.06 -15.28
N THR A 10 4.92 -25.69 -14.46
CA THR A 10 4.65 -25.11 -13.14
C THR A 10 3.91 -23.79 -13.35
N THR A 11 2.58 -23.81 -13.19
CA THR A 11 1.74 -22.61 -13.21
C THR A 11 2.22 -21.66 -12.11
N LYS A 12 2.64 -20.43 -12.49
CA LYS A 12 2.98 -19.39 -11.52
C LYS A 12 1.80 -19.14 -10.57
N PRO A 13 2.04 -18.87 -9.28
CA PRO A 13 0.97 -18.62 -8.32
C PRO A 13 0.10 -17.44 -8.77
N GLN A 14 -1.20 -17.53 -8.53
CA GLN A 14 -2.19 -16.51 -8.85
C GLN A 14 -2.87 -16.02 -7.58
N LEU A 15 -3.26 -14.74 -7.53
CA LEU A 15 -4.13 -14.24 -6.47
C LEU A 15 -5.48 -14.96 -6.50
N SER A 16 -5.96 -15.34 -5.34
CA SER A 16 -7.30 -15.92 -5.15
C SER A 16 -8.40 -14.87 -5.30
N ASP A 17 -9.63 -15.33 -5.54
CA ASP A 17 -10.79 -14.44 -5.61
C ASP A 17 -10.99 -13.63 -4.32
N THR A 18 -10.73 -14.22 -3.15
CA THR A 18 -10.83 -13.53 -1.86
C THR A 18 -9.75 -12.46 -1.70
N GLU A 19 -8.53 -12.70 -2.17
CA GLU A 19 -7.48 -11.68 -2.22
C GLU A 19 -7.86 -10.53 -3.18
N LEU A 20 -8.43 -10.84 -4.34
CA LEU A 20 -8.92 -9.82 -5.28
C LEU A 20 -10.10 -9.02 -4.70
N LYS A 21 -11.02 -9.65 -3.96
CA LYS A 21 -12.06 -8.95 -3.18
C LYS A 21 -11.46 -8.06 -2.10
N THR A 22 -10.40 -8.51 -1.44
CA THR A 22 -9.69 -7.74 -0.43
C THR A 22 -9.08 -6.47 -1.04
N LEU A 23 -8.44 -6.58 -2.21
CA LEU A 23 -7.94 -5.42 -2.95
C LEU A 23 -9.07 -4.46 -3.35
N ALA A 24 -10.16 -4.97 -3.92
CA ALA A 24 -11.30 -4.17 -4.31
C ALA A 24 -11.91 -3.40 -3.12
N TYR A 25 -12.09 -4.05 -1.98
CA TYR A 25 -12.71 -3.41 -0.82
C TYR A 25 -11.76 -2.51 -0.04
N PHE A 26 -10.56 -2.99 0.31
CA PHE A 26 -9.65 -2.26 1.20
C PHE A 26 -8.67 -1.33 0.47
N ALA A 27 -8.05 -1.78 -0.63
CA ALA A 27 -7.10 -0.96 -1.36
C ALA A 27 -7.82 0.09 -2.23
N ILE A 28 -8.85 -0.31 -2.97
CA ILE A 28 -9.60 0.62 -3.83
C ILE A 28 -10.64 1.39 -3.01
N GLY A 29 -11.48 0.68 -2.26
CA GLY A 29 -12.50 1.32 -1.43
C GLY A 29 -11.90 2.11 -0.26
N VAL A 30 -11.50 1.41 0.81
CA VAL A 30 -11.09 2.06 2.08
C VAL A 30 -9.93 3.06 1.89
N SER A 31 -8.89 2.71 1.15
CA SER A 31 -7.68 3.56 1.06
C SER A 31 -7.84 4.77 0.16
N SER A 32 -8.67 4.68 -0.88
CA SER A 32 -8.74 5.71 -1.94
C SER A 32 -10.06 6.48 -1.93
N GLU A 33 -11.21 5.81 -1.87
CA GLU A 33 -12.53 6.44 -1.98
C GLU A 33 -13.19 6.69 -0.60
N GLY A 34 -13.08 5.72 0.30
CA GLY A 34 -13.73 5.71 1.61
C GLY A 34 -13.00 6.50 2.69
N SER A 35 -11.96 7.27 2.33
CA SER A 35 -11.13 8.00 3.30
C SER A 35 -10.96 9.49 2.98
N ILE A 36 -10.87 10.29 4.05
CA ILE A 36 -10.33 11.65 3.99
C ILE A 36 -9.17 11.72 4.99
N GLY A 37 -7.95 11.56 4.46
CA GLY A 37 -6.79 11.26 5.29
C GLY A 37 -7.06 9.97 6.09
N PRO A 38 -6.84 9.95 7.40
CA PRO A 38 -7.03 8.73 8.19
C PRO A 38 -8.48 8.48 8.64
N LYS A 39 -9.45 9.31 8.21
CA LYS A 39 -10.85 9.21 8.62
C LYS A 39 -11.63 8.30 7.67
N ASN A 40 -12.41 7.38 8.23
CA ASN A 40 -13.44 6.66 7.48
C ASN A 40 -14.63 7.60 7.20
N VAL A 41 -15.00 7.72 5.93
CA VAL A 41 -16.11 8.57 5.47
C VAL A 41 -17.24 7.81 4.78
N ALA A 42 -17.23 6.48 4.83
CA ALA A 42 -18.19 5.64 4.11
C ALA A 42 -19.65 5.80 4.57
N TYR A 43 -19.88 6.14 5.85
CA TYR A 43 -21.20 6.11 6.49
C TYR A 43 -21.82 7.50 6.71
N HIS A 44 -21.63 8.41 5.75
CA HIS A 44 -22.30 9.71 5.69
C HIS A 44 -22.43 10.20 4.25
N LEU A 45 -23.29 11.20 4.04
CA LEU A 45 -23.45 11.86 2.75
C LEU A 45 -22.22 12.73 2.44
N SER A 46 -21.44 12.27 1.46
CA SER A 46 -20.29 12.98 0.94
C SER A 46 -20.65 13.85 -0.26
N PHE A 47 -20.05 15.03 -0.35
CA PHE A 47 -20.22 15.96 -1.46
C PHE A 47 -18.90 16.68 -1.76
N ALA A 48 -18.41 16.53 -2.99
CA ALA A 48 -17.22 17.24 -3.45
C ALA A 48 -17.62 18.66 -3.89
N GLY A 49 -17.57 19.60 -2.95
CA GLY A 49 -17.94 20.99 -3.16
C GLY A 49 -18.08 21.76 -1.86
N THR A 50 -18.67 22.95 -1.92
CA THR A 50 -19.00 23.75 -0.73
C THR A 50 -20.50 23.85 -0.56
N THR A 51 -21.00 23.60 0.65
CA THR A 51 -22.39 23.89 1.02
C THR A 51 -22.40 25.08 1.97
N ALA A 52 -23.06 26.17 1.61
CA ALA A 52 -23.19 27.35 2.44
C ALA A 52 -24.48 28.11 2.11
N ASN A 53 -25.17 28.62 3.14
CA ASN A 53 -26.37 29.46 3.01
C ASN A 53 -27.44 28.83 2.09
N GLY A 54 -27.75 27.54 2.29
CA GLY A 54 -28.72 26.80 1.47
C GLY A 54 -28.29 26.58 0.01
N LYS A 55 -27.01 26.81 -0.34
CA LYS A 55 -26.47 26.56 -1.67
C LYS A 55 -25.34 25.55 -1.69
N MET A 56 -25.34 24.67 -2.70
CA MET A 56 -24.30 23.70 -3.00
C MET A 56 -23.53 24.11 -4.26
N THR A 57 -22.24 24.39 -4.13
CA THR A 57 -21.34 24.67 -5.25
C THR A 57 -20.44 23.46 -5.50
N PRO A 58 -20.73 22.65 -6.54
CA PRO A 58 -20.00 21.40 -6.79
C PRO A 58 -18.64 21.67 -7.45
N VAL A 59 -17.68 20.81 -7.16
CA VAL A 59 -16.45 20.65 -7.97
C VAL A 59 -16.81 19.84 -9.21
N GLY A 60 -16.54 20.37 -10.40
CA GLY A 60 -16.86 19.66 -11.65
C GLY A 60 -18.35 19.31 -11.78
N ASN A 61 -18.64 18.02 -11.99
CA ASN A 61 -19.98 17.44 -12.08
C ASN A 61 -20.37 16.63 -10.83
N SER A 62 -19.69 16.82 -9.70
CA SER A 62 -19.93 16.01 -8.51
C SER A 62 -21.31 16.24 -7.89
N GLY A 63 -22.00 15.13 -7.59
CA GLY A 63 -23.23 15.08 -6.79
C GLY A 63 -22.97 14.54 -5.38
N PHE A 64 -24.02 14.04 -4.74
CA PHE A 64 -23.90 13.32 -3.47
C PHE A 64 -23.39 11.88 -3.68
N THR A 65 -22.61 11.40 -2.72
CA THR A 65 -22.01 10.06 -2.71
C THR A 65 -22.10 9.43 -1.32
N ILE A 66 -22.05 8.10 -1.26
CA ILE A 66 -21.91 7.29 -0.03
C ILE A 66 -20.99 6.10 -0.24
N GLY A 67 -20.56 5.46 0.83
CA GLY A 67 -19.95 4.13 0.80
C GLY A 67 -18.45 4.10 0.63
N THR A 68 -17.91 2.90 0.81
CA THR A 68 -16.47 2.63 0.83
C THR A 68 -15.88 2.72 -0.56
N LEU A 69 -16.61 2.28 -1.58
CA LEU A 69 -16.20 2.40 -2.99
C LEU A 69 -16.76 3.65 -3.69
N GLN A 70 -17.41 4.55 -2.93
CA GLN A 70 -18.10 5.76 -3.40
C GLN A 70 -19.11 5.53 -4.52
N THR A 71 -20.38 5.40 -4.13
CA THR A 71 -21.51 5.39 -5.05
C THR A 71 -21.94 6.82 -5.36
N ASP A 72 -21.71 7.31 -6.57
CA ASP A 72 -22.24 8.60 -7.04
C ASP A 72 -23.73 8.46 -7.41
N PHE A 73 -24.59 9.20 -6.72
CA PHE A 73 -26.04 9.14 -6.93
C PHE A 73 -26.50 9.78 -8.23
N GLY A 74 -25.73 10.69 -8.83
CA GLY A 74 -26.01 11.22 -10.16
C GLY A 74 -25.77 10.16 -11.26
N ALA A 75 -24.77 9.30 -11.06
CA ALA A 75 -24.52 8.16 -11.93
C ALA A 75 -25.40 6.94 -11.62
N HIS A 76 -25.82 6.79 -10.36
CA HIS A 76 -26.63 5.70 -9.82
C HIS A 76 -27.91 6.22 -9.15
N PRO A 77 -28.84 6.82 -9.90
CA PRO A 77 -30.05 7.43 -9.35
C PRO A 77 -30.97 6.42 -8.64
N GLU A 78 -30.87 5.14 -8.98
CA GLU A 78 -31.56 4.05 -8.29
C GLU A 78 -31.15 3.95 -6.82
N VAL A 79 -29.85 4.11 -6.52
CA VAL A 79 -29.33 3.98 -5.15
C VAL A 79 -29.80 5.14 -4.27
N ALA A 80 -29.99 6.34 -4.84
CA ALA A 80 -30.57 7.45 -4.11
C ALA A 80 -32.02 7.17 -3.68
N ALA A 81 -32.82 6.54 -4.53
CA ALA A 81 -34.18 6.15 -4.20
C ALA A 81 -34.21 5.04 -3.14
N ASP A 82 -33.31 4.07 -3.23
CA ASP A 82 -33.15 3.01 -2.24
C ASP A 82 -32.73 3.57 -0.88
N LEU A 83 -31.80 4.54 -0.84
CA LEU A 83 -31.38 5.23 0.37
C LEU A 83 -32.56 5.93 1.07
N VAL A 84 -33.35 6.71 0.33
CA VAL A 84 -34.52 7.39 0.90
C VAL A 84 -35.52 6.37 1.42
N SER A 85 -35.71 5.25 0.73
CA SER A 85 -36.63 4.19 1.13
C SER A 85 -36.15 3.49 2.42
N ALA A 86 -34.87 3.13 2.49
CA ALA A 86 -34.25 2.54 3.68
C ALA A 86 -34.32 3.50 4.89
N TYR A 87 -34.05 4.79 4.66
CA TYR A 87 -34.21 5.84 5.67
C TYR A 87 -35.66 5.91 6.19
N GLN A 88 -36.67 5.87 5.31
CA GLN A 88 -38.08 5.90 5.74
C GLN A 88 -38.44 4.71 6.62
N THR A 89 -37.99 3.50 6.24
CA THR A 89 -38.21 2.29 7.04
C THR A 89 -37.56 2.40 8.41
N TRP A 90 -36.31 2.86 8.48
CA TRP A 90 -35.59 3.08 9.73
C TRP A 90 -36.27 4.14 10.61
N ALA A 91 -36.62 5.29 10.02
CA ALA A 91 -37.27 6.40 10.72
C ALA A 91 -38.62 5.97 11.32
N ALA A 92 -39.44 5.27 10.55
CA ALA A 92 -40.73 4.76 11.02
C ALA A 92 -40.60 3.78 12.20
N LYS A 93 -39.49 3.04 12.29
CA LYS A 93 -39.23 2.09 13.38
C LYS A 93 -38.65 2.76 14.62
N GLN A 94 -37.66 3.62 14.46
CA GLN A 94 -36.86 4.15 15.58
C GLN A 94 -37.38 5.49 16.09
N THR A 95 -37.79 6.39 15.19
CA THR A 95 -38.24 7.74 15.55
C THR A 95 -39.25 8.23 14.51
N PRO A 96 -40.54 7.85 14.62
CA PRO A 96 -41.55 8.14 13.61
C PRO A 96 -41.68 9.62 13.24
N SER A 97 -41.33 10.55 14.14
CA SER A 97 -41.32 11.98 13.84
C SER A 97 -40.28 12.41 12.79
N LEU A 98 -39.35 11.53 12.39
CA LEU A 98 -38.36 11.78 11.35
C LEU A 98 -38.82 11.30 9.96
N THR A 99 -39.97 10.62 9.85
CA THR A 99 -40.49 10.20 8.54
C THR A 99 -40.84 11.41 7.69
N LEU A 100 -40.59 11.31 6.39
CA LEU A 100 -40.86 12.40 5.45
C LEU A 100 -42.26 12.23 4.87
N SER A 101 -42.94 13.34 4.61
CA SER A 101 -44.13 13.34 3.75
C SER A 101 -43.79 12.89 2.33
N GLU A 102 -44.79 12.47 1.54
CA GLU A 102 -44.56 12.04 0.15
C GLU A 102 -43.88 13.12 -0.71
N SER A 103 -44.23 14.41 -0.50
CA SER A 103 -43.57 15.52 -1.18
C SER A 103 -42.11 15.69 -0.76
N GLU A 104 -41.81 15.55 0.53
CA GLU A 104 -40.44 15.63 1.03
C GLU A 104 -39.59 14.44 0.56
N LYS A 105 -40.16 13.23 0.51
CA LYS A 105 -39.50 12.05 -0.08
C LYS A 105 -39.13 12.31 -1.54
N ALA A 106 -40.09 12.73 -2.36
CA ALA A 106 -39.86 13.01 -3.78
C ALA A 106 -38.80 14.09 -4.00
N GLN A 107 -38.84 15.18 -3.21
CA GLN A 107 -37.85 16.25 -3.26
C GLN A 107 -36.47 15.76 -2.82
N THR A 108 -36.39 14.99 -1.74
CA THR A 108 -35.12 14.44 -1.22
C THR A 108 -34.48 13.49 -2.23
N THR A 109 -35.25 12.58 -2.82
CA THR A 109 -34.76 11.68 -3.86
C THR A 109 -34.23 12.48 -5.05
N THR A 110 -34.99 13.46 -5.54
CA THR A 110 -34.55 14.33 -6.64
C THR A 110 -33.27 15.08 -6.27
N ASP A 111 -33.19 15.58 -5.04
CA ASP A 111 -32.03 16.34 -4.57
C ASP A 111 -30.75 15.53 -4.54
N LEU A 112 -30.85 14.27 -4.10
CA LEU A 112 -29.74 13.32 -4.05
C LEU A 112 -29.30 12.87 -5.45
N GLN A 113 -30.23 12.73 -6.40
CA GLN A 113 -29.97 12.30 -7.78
C GLN A 113 -29.28 13.36 -8.65
N ARG A 114 -29.16 14.60 -8.19
CA ARG A 114 -28.55 15.67 -9.01
C ARG A 114 -27.03 15.51 -9.08
N ASP A 115 -26.52 15.44 -10.30
CA ASP A 115 -25.12 15.68 -10.59
C ASP A 115 -24.78 17.19 -10.47
N GLY A 116 -23.50 17.53 -10.56
CA GLY A 116 -23.05 18.91 -10.42
C GLY A 116 -23.57 19.86 -11.51
N LYS A 117 -23.98 19.35 -12.67
CA LYS A 117 -24.61 20.17 -13.73
C LYS A 117 -26.06 20.48 -13.36
N ALA A 118 -26.81 19.47 -12.90
CA ALA A 118 -28.18 19.62 -12.44
C ALA A 118 -28.26 20.53 -11.20
N ILE A 119 -27.32 20.43 -10.25
CA ILE A 119 -27.22 21.35 -9.11
C ILE A 119 -27.07 22.81 -9.59
N LYS A 120 -26.16 23.07 -10.54
CA LYS A 120 -25.95 24.43 -11.09
C LYS A 120 -27.19 24.95 -11.81
N ALA A 121 -27.86 24.09 -12.58
CA ALA A 121 -29.09 24.42 -13.30
C ALA A 121 -30.24 24.76 -12.33
N ASP A 122 -30.28 24.10 -11.18
CA ASP A 122 -31.22 24.37 -10.09
C ASP A 122 -30.73 25.48 -9.14
N ASN A 123 -30.07 26.50 -9.71
CA ASN A 123 -29.56 27.68 -8.99
C ASN A 123 -28.68 27.36 -7.76
N ASN A 124 -27.97 26.23 -7.81
CA ASN A 124 -27.15 25.69 -6.73
C ASN A 124 -27.96 25.37 -5.45
N ARG A 125 -29.27 25.08 -5.53
CA ARG A 125 -30.08 24.78 -4.35
C ARG A 125 -29.58 23.55 -3.59
N ALA A 126 -29.33 23.68 -2.29
CA ALA A 126 -28.92 22.57 -1.45
C ALA A 126 -30.07 21.60 -1.13
N LEU A 127 -29.71 20.37 -0.75
CA LEU A 127 -30.61 19.49 0.01
C LEU A 127 -30.97 20.16 1.35
N ASP A 128 -32.20 19.98 1.82
CA ASP A 128 -32.64 20.49 3.11
C ASP A 128 -31.69 20.04 4.24
N GLU A 129 -31.27 20.98 5.08
CA GLU A 129 -30.24 20.74 6.10
C GLU A 129 -30.72 19.79 7.21
N THR A 130 -32.02 19.84 7.55
CA THR A 130 -32.60 18.95 8.56
C THR A 130 -32.70 17.54 8.01
N VAL A 131 -33.18 17.39 6.78
CA VAL A 131 -33.26 16.08 6.10
C VAL A 131 -31.86 15.49 5.94
N ARG A 132 -30.89 16.28 5.49
CA ARG A 132 -29.48 15.85 5.40
C ARG A 132 -28.95 15.34 6.73
N GLY A 133 -29.15 16.11 7.81
CA GLY A 133 -28.71 15.71 9.14
C GLY A 133 -29.38 14.42 9.63
N ASN A 134 -30.63 14.16 9.25
CA ASN A 134 -31.31 12.91 9.60
C ASN A 134 -30.86 11.72 8.74
N LEU A 135 -30.54 11.94 7.45
CA LEU A 135 -29.92 10.93 6.60
C LEU A 135 -28.54 10.53 7.13
N ASP A 136 -27.73 11.49 7.59
CA ASP A 136 -26.43 11.18 8.22
C ASP A 136 -26.59 10.38 9.52
N LYS A 137 -27.63 10.66 10.33
CA LYS A 137 -27.95 9.83 11.52
C LYS A 137 -28.34 8.41 11.13
N PHE A 138 -29.13 8.24 10.06
CA PHE A 138 -29.47 6.92 9.55
C PHE A 138 -28.21 6.19 9.07
N LEU A 139 -27.38 6.82 8.24
CA LEU A 139 -26.16 6.22 7.71
C LEU A 139 -25.18 5.81 8.82
N ALA A 140 -25.13 6.54 9.93
CA ALA A 140 -24.34 6.19 11.11
C ALA A 140 -24.95 5.09 11.99
N SER A 141 -26.21 4.70 11.78
CA SER A 141 -26.89 3.63 12.52
C SER A 141 -26.53 2.23 11.99
N ASP A 142 -26.80 1.18 12.76
CA ASP A 142 -26.55 -0.21 12.33
C ASP A 142 -27.31 -0.56 11.02
N ASP A 143 -28.55 -0.06 10.85
CA ASP A 143 -29.33 -0.25 9.63
C ASP A 143 -28.70 0.48 8.42
N GLY A 144 -28.19 1.70 8.62
CA GLY A 144 -27.52 2.47 7.57
C GLY A 144 -26.14 1.91 7.19
N VAL A 145 -25.36 1.46 8.16
CA VAL A 145 -24.09 0.76 7.91
C VAL A 145 -24.34 -0.51 7.12
N SER A 146 -25.40 -1.27 7.45
CA SER A 146 -25.78 -2.47 6.71
C SER A 146 -26.20 -2.16 5.27
N PHE A 147 -26.97 -1.08 5.07
CA PHE A 147 -27.37 -0.59 3.75
C PHE A 147 -26.15 -0.22 2.89
N VAL A 148 -25.26 0.62 3.41
CA VAL A 148 -24.03 1.04 2.72
C VAL A 148 -23.17 -0.17 2.36
N HIS A 149 -22.97 -1.08 3.32
CA HIS A 149 -22.14 -2.26 3.11
C HIS A 149 -22.70 -3.21 2.04
N ALA A 150 -24.02 -3.37 1.97
CA ALA A 150 -24.67 -4.16 0.91
C ALA A 150 -24.42 -3.59 -0.48
N HIS A 151 -24.43 -2.26 -0.62
CA HIS A 151 -24.05 -1.59 -1.86
C HIS A 151 -22.57 -1.76 -2.19
N ASP A 152 -21.67 -1.58 -1.21
CA ASP A 152 -20.23 -1.80 -1.39
C ASP A 152 -19.94 -3.24 -1.88
N ARG A 153 -20.60 -4.25 -1.28
CA ARG A 153 -20.49 -5.65 -1.71
C ARG A 153 -20.93 -5.83 -3.17
N THR A 154 -22.06 -5.23 -3.56
CA THR A 154 -22.56 -5.30 -4.94
C THR A 154 -21.58 -4.67 -5.94
N GLN A 155 -20.93 -3.58 -5.56
CA GLN A 155 -19.91 -2.93 -6.38
C GLN A 155 -18.65 -3.78 -6.53
N VAL A 156 -18.18 -4.42 -5.45
CA VAL A 156 -17.04 -5.35 -5.53
C VAL A 156 -17.35 -6.51 -6.48
N GLU A 157 -18.53 -7.14 -6.36
CA GLU A 157 -18.92 -8.22 -7.28
C GLU A 157 -19.03 -7.74 -8.73
N ARG A 158 -19.42 -6.47 -8.96
CA ARG A 158 -19.43 -5.87 -10.30
C ARG A 158 -18.03 -5.69 -10.89
N LEU A 159 -17.04 -5.27 -10.09
CA LEU A 159 -15.65 -5.14 -10.54
C LEU A 159 -15.02 -6.51 -10.89
N MET A 160 -15.51 -7.57 -10.26
CA MET A 160 -15.07 -8.95 -10.50
C MET A 160 -15.89 -9.71 -11.55
N ARG A 161 -16.89 -9.06 -12.17
CA ARG A 161 -17.86 -9.76 -13.01
C ARG A 161 -17.17 -10.50 -14.18
N PRO A 162 -17.49 -11.79 -14.42
CA PRO A 162 -17.01 -12.50 -15.58
C PRO A 162 -17.63 -11.96 -16.87
N GLY A 163 -17.00 -12.26 -18.00
CA GLY A 163 -17.62 -12.09 -19.30
C GLY A 163 -18.66 -13.17 -19.61
N ASP A 164 -19.50 -12.93 -20.61
CA ASP A 164 -20.44 -13.94 -21.12
C ASP A 164 -19.79 -14.91 -22.13
N GLY A 165 -18.49 -14.78 -22.36
CA GLY A 165 -17.73 -15.55 -23.35
C GLY A 165 -18.05 -15.20 -24.80
N ASN A 166 -18.87 -14.18 -25.05
CA ASN A 166 -19.38 -13.78 -26.36
C ASN A 166 -19.29 -12.26 -26.58
N LYS A 167 -20.35 -11.52 -26.21
CA LYS A 167 -20.48 -10.08 -26.53
C LYS A 167 -20.01 -9.19 -25.39
N ASP A 168 -20.11 -9.65 -24.15
CA ASP A 168 -19.62 -8.94 -22.98
C ASP A 168 -18.27 -9.52 -22.56
N PRO A 169 -17.16 -8.79 -22.77
CA PRO A 169 -15.83 -9.26 -22.39
C PRO A 169 -15.62 -9.31 -20.87
N GLY A 170 -16.64 -8.97 -20.06
CA GLY A 170 -16.55 -8.95 -18.61
C GLY A 170 -15.96 -7.65 -18.07
N GLY A 171 -15.73 -7.62 -16.75
CA GLY A 171 -15.07 -6.52 -16.05
C GLY A 171 -13.60 -6.36 -16.48
N ALA A 172 -12.99 -5.25 -16.07
CA ALA A 172 -11.59 -4.95 -16.36
C ALA A 172 -10.64 -5.99 -15.77
N LEU A 173 -10.90 -6.43 -14.53
CA LEU A 173 -10.13 -7.49 -13.86
C LEU A 173 -10.20 -8.82 -14.63
N HIS A 174 -11.40 -9.23 -15.03
CA HIS A 174 -11.60 -10.47 -15.77
C HIS A 174 -10.80 -10.48 -17.09
N GLN A 175 -10.79 -9.35 -17.80
CA GLN A 175 -10.01 -9.21 -19.04
C GLN A 175 -8.49 -9.20 -18.78
N LEU A 176 -8.05 -8.57 -17.70
CA LEU A 176 -6.64 -8.54 -17.30
C LEU A 176 -6.12 -9.94 -16.96
N GLN A 177 -6.89 -10.74 -16.20
CA GLN A 177 -6.54 -12.11 -15.80
C GLN A 177 -6.33 -13.06 -17.00
N GLN A 178 -6.84 -12.70 -18.18
CA GLN A 178 -6.64 -13.47 -19.40
C GLN A 178 -5.30 -13.19 -20.09
N THR A 179 -4.61 -12.10 -19.74
CA THR A 179 -3.35 -11.69 -20.36
C THR A 179 -2.15 -12.50 -19.87
N ASP A 180 -1.18 -12.73 -20.75
CA ASP A 180 0.06 -13.43 -20.37
C ASP A 180 0.93 -12.59 -19.43
N LEU A 181 0.89 -11.26 -19.56
CA LEU A 181 1.59 -10.36 -18.63
C LEU A 181 1.12 -10.59 -17.19
N TYR A 182 -0.21 -10.61 -16.96
CA TYR A 182 -0.76 -10.83 -15.63
C TYR A 182 -0.46 -12.23 -15.10
N LYS A 183 -0.72 -13.27 -15.90
CA LYS A 183 -0.49 -14.67 -15.49
C LYS A 183 0.96 -14.95 -15.12
N ASN A 184 1.89 -14.26 -15.78
CA ASN A 184 3.32 -14.43 -15.54
C ASN A 184 3.90 -13.44 -14.52
N ALA A 185 3.11 -12.49 -14.00
CA ALA A 185 3.56 -11.51 -13.02
C ALA A 185 3.71 -12.12 -11.62
N SER A 186 4.53 -11.47 -10.78
CA SER A 186 4.58 -11.76 -9.34
C SER A 186 3.21 -11.51 -8.69
N LEU A 187 2.94 -12.10 -7.52
CA LEU A 187 1.68 -11.83 -6.79
C LEU A 187 1.53 -10.34 -6.43
N ASP A 188 2.65 -9.66 -6.13
CA ASP A 188 2.65 -8.23 -5.83
C ASP A 188 2.28 -7.39 -7.07
N ASP A 189 2.81 -7.76 -8.24
CA ASP A 189 2.50 -7.08 -9.49
C ASP A 189 1.09 -7.41 -9.98
N GLN A 190 0.62 -8.65 -9.80
CA GLN A 190 -0.78 -9.02 -10.02
C GLN A 190 -1.70 -8.11 -9.20
N ALA A 191 -1.39 -7.89 -7.91
CA ALA A 191 -2.17 -7.00 -7.06
C ALA A 191 -2.18 -5.57 -7.61
N LYS A 192 -1.03 -5.05 -8.05
CA LYS A 192 -0.91 -3.70 -8.64
C LYS A 192 -1.69 -3.57 -9.95
N PHE A 193 -1.53 -4.51 -10.89
CA PHE A 193 -2.28 -4.49 -12.14
C PHE A 193 -3.80 -4.57 -11.89
N ALA A 194 -4.23 -5.48 -11.02
CA ALA A 194 -5.62 -5.63 -10.63
C ALA A 194 -6.18 -4.33 -10.04
N THR A 195 -5.44 -3.71 -9.11
CA THR A 195 -5.80 -2.42 -8.51
C THR A 195 -5.99 -1.33 -9.56
N VAL A 196 -5.05 -1.16 -10.49
CA VAL A 196 -5.14 -0.12 -11.54
C VAL A 196 -6.40 -0.32 -12.37
N VAL A 197 -6.63 -1.52 -12.92
CA VAL A 197 -7.76 -1.72 -13.85
C VAL A 197 -9.11 -1.66 -13.14
N MET A 198 -9.22 -2.19 -11.92
CA MET A 198 -10.44 -2.10 -11.12
C MET A 198 -10.72 -0.66 -10.69
N LYS A 199 -9.70 0.12 -10.31
CA LYS A 199 -9.87 1.53 -9.94
C LYS A 199 -10.34 2.37 -11.13
N LEU A 200 -9.77 2.14 -12.31
CA LEU A 200 -10.19 2.80 -13.53
C LEU A 200 -11.64 2.44 -13.91
N GLU A 201 -12.05 1.18 -13.75
CA GLU A 201 -13.45 0.78 -13.96
C GLU A 201 -14.38 1.42 -12.92
N ASN A 202 -13.96 1.51 -11.65
CA ASN A 202 -14.73 2.18 -10.59
C ASN A 202 -14.95 3.67 -10.89
N GLN A 203 -13.90 4.39 -11.28
CA GLN A 203 -13.96 5.84 -11.48
C GLN A 203 -14.60 6.28 -12.80
N ALA A 204 -14.43 5.50 -13.87
CA ALA A 204 -14.77 5.93 -15.23
C ALA A 204 -15.51 4.88 -16.06
N GLY A 205 -15.89 3.74 -15.47
CA GLY A 205 -16.45 2.62 -16.21
C GLY A 205 -15.55 2.22 -17.38
N LYS A 206 -16.15 2.00 -18.56
CA LYS A 206 -15.42 1.62 -19.78
C LYS A 206 -14.62 2.77 -20.43
N GLY A 207 -14.59 3.96 -19.83
CA GLY A 207 -13.96 5.15 -20.44
C GLY A 207 -12.43 5.08 -20.52
N GLN A 208 -11.77 4.39 -19.58
CA GLN A 208 -10.31 4.47 -19.41
C GLN A 208 -9.60 3.12 -19.38
N TYR A 209 -10.09 2.14 -18.61
CA TYR A 209 -9.40 0.85 -18.47
C TYR A 209 -9.15 0.10 -19.79
N PRO A 210 -9.99 0.19 -20.85
CA PRO A 210 -9.70 -0.53 -22.10
C PRO A 210 -8.39 -0.09 -22.75
N LYS A 211 -7.92 1.14 -22.52
CA LYS A 211 -6.63 1.62 -23.03
C LYS A 211 -5.46 0.86 -22.40
N ILE A 212 -5.57 0.52 -21.12
CA ILE A 212 -4.58 -0.30 -20.41
C ILE A 212 -4.63 -1.75 -20.88
N ILE A 213 -5.83 -2.34 -20.93
CA ILE A 213 -6.01 -3.72 -21.38
C ILE A 213 -5.49 -3.93 -22.81
N ASN A 214 -5.80 -2.99 -23.72
CA ASN A 214 -5.31 -3.08 -25.09
C ASN A 214 -3.79 -2.92 -25.18
N GLY A 215 -3.20 -1.99 -24.42
CA GLY A 215 -1.74 -1.81 -24.38
C GLY A 215 -1.01 -3.02 -23.82
N ILE A 216 -1.60 -3.75 -22.87
CA ILE A 216 -1.05 -5.03 -22.39
C ILE A 216 -1.17 -6.10 -23.49
N LYS A 217 -2.32 -6.18 -24.17
CA LYS A 217 -2.56 -7.19 -25.21
C LYS A 217 -1.70 -7.01 -26.47
N ASP A 218 -1.41 -5.77 -26.85
CA ASP A 218 -0.56 -5.45 -28.00
C ASP A 218 0.94 -5.40 -27.67
N GLY A 219 1.29 -5.55 -26.38
CA GLY A 219 2.67 -5.57 -25.90
C GLY A 219 3.32 -4.19 -25.75
N SER A 220 2.56 -3.09 -25.88
CA SER A 220 3.05 -1.74 -25.61
C SER A 220 3.15 -1.38 -24.12
N LEU A 221 2.50 -2.15 -23.25
CA LEU A 221 2.59 -2.06 -21.79
C LEU A 221 2.99 -3.44 -21.23
N THR A 222 4.18 -3.52 -20.66
CA THR A 222 4.86 -4.77 -20.26
C THR A 222 5.25 -4.81 -18.79
N SER A 223 5.00 -3.74 -18.04
CA SER A 223 5.31 -3.66 -16.62
C SER A 223 4.29 -2.80 -15.86
N VAL A 224 4.29 -2.90 -14.52
CA VAL A 224 3.46 -2.04 -13.67
C VAL A 224 3.81 -0.57 -13.87
N ASP A 225 5.10 -0.23 -13.94
CA ASP A 225 5.55 1.15 -14.11
C ASP A 225 5.09 1.77 -15.44
N GLU A 226 5.07 0.99 -16.52
CA GLU A 226 4.53 1.43 -17.81
C GLU A 226 3.02 1.62 -17.75
N VAL A 227 2.29 0.72 -17.08
CA VAL A 227 0.85 0.87 -16.87
C VAL A 227 0.54 2.12 -16.03
N VAL A 228 1.29 2.37 -14.94
CA VAL A 228 1.11 3.55 -14.10
C VAL A 228 1.48 4.82 -14.86
N SER A 229 2.59 4.84 -15.59
CA SER A 229 2.97 5.98 -16.44
C SER A 229 1.91 6.27 -17.50
N LYS A 230 1.26 5.24 -18.03
CA LYS A 230 0.14 5.39 -18.97
C LYS A 230 -1.08 6.02 -18.31
N VAL A 231 -1.36 5.68 -17.04
CA VAL A 231 -2.42 6.31 -16.22
C VAL A 231 -2.12 7.79 -16.01
N ASP A 232 -0.91 8.12 -15.56
CA ASP A 232 -0.47 9.50 -15.29
C ASP A 232 -0.55 10.40 -16.55
N ALA A 233 -0.42 9.79 -17.74
CA ALA A 233 -0.54 10.48 -19.02
C ALA A 233 -1.97 10.50 -19.61
N MET A 234 -2.99 9.97 -18.94
CA MET A 234 -4.35 9.87 -19.51
C MET A 234 -5.07 11.20 -19.60
N LEU A 235 -4.89 12.06 -18.60
CA LEU A 235 -5.48 13.40 -18.55
C LEU A 235 -4.39 14.43 -18.26
N PRO A 236 -4.53 15.66 -18.78
CA PRO A 236 -3.55 16.69 -18.54
C PRO A 236 -3.61 17.20 -17.09
N ASN A 237 -2.45 17.24 -16.44
CA ASN A 237 -2.30 17.88 -15.13
C ASN A 237 -2.53 19.39 -15.22
N LYS A 238 -3.06 19.95 -14.14
CA LYS A 238 -3.27 21.41 -14.03
C LYS A 238 -2.04 22.03 -13.40
N VAL A 239 -1.58 23.16 -13.92
CA VAL A 239 -0.52 23.94 -13.27
C VAL A 239 -1.14 24.95 -12.31
N LYS A 240 -0.75 24.91 -11.04
CA LYS A 240 -1.11 25.92 -10.04
C LYS A 240 0.12 26.33 -9.25
N ASP A 241 0.38 27.64 -9.18
CA ASP A 241 1.53 28.22 -8.47
C ASP A 241 2.88 27.61 -8.91
N GLY A 242 3.02 27.30 -10.21
CA GLY A 242 4.21 26.68 -10.78
C GLY A 242 4.41 25.19 -10.45
N LYS A 243 3.41 24.55 -9.82
CA LYS A 243 3.41 23.11 -9.50
C LYS A 243 2.36 22.38 -10.33
N ASP A 244 2.73 21.22 -10.85
CA ASP A 244 1.77 20.31 -11.43
C ASP A 244 0.85 19.75 -10.34
N ILE A 245 -0.45 19.83 -10.61
CA ILE A 245 -1.51 19.25 -9.80
C ILE A 245 -2.04 18.06 -10.59
N PRO A 246 -1.75 16.83 -10.11
CA PRO A 246 -2.27 15.59 -10.66
C PRO A 246 -3.78 15.62 -10.87
N ASP A 247 -4.23 14.95 -11.93
CA ASP A 247 -5.65 14.79 -12.19
C ASP A 247 -6.32 13.77 -11.24
N TYR A 248 -7.64 13.66 -11.29
CA TYR A 248 -8.41 12.81 -10.37
C TYR A 248 -8.23 11.30 -10.63
N ILE A 249 -7.86 10.92 -11.85
CA ILE A 249 -7.53 9.54 -12.24
C ILE A 249 -6.15 9.19 -11.68
N GLU A 250 -5.13 10.02 -11.96
CA GLU A 250 -3.78 9.85 -11.42
C GLU A 250 -3.84 9.73 -9.89
N THR A 251 -4.39 10.73 -9.20
CA THR A 251 -4.48 10.72 -7.72
C THR A 251 -5.25 9.52 -7.18
N GLY A 252 -6.36 9.14 -7.80
CA GLY A 252 -7.17 8.00 -7.38
C GLY A 252 -6.41 6.68 -7.47
N VAL A 253 -5.72 6.44 -8.58
CA VAL A 253 -4.91 5.23 -8.81
C VAL A 253 -3.73 5.17 -7.85
N HIS A 254 -3.00 6.27 -7.65
CA HIS A 254 -1.87 6.31 -6.71
C HIS A 254 -2.31 6.04 -5.26
N HIS A 255 -3.45 6.59 -4.81
CA HIS A 255 -4.01 6.25 -3.49
C HIS A 255 -4.38 4.76 -3.36
N ALA A 256 -4.95 4.17 -4.41
CA ALA A 256 -5.31 2.75 -4.40
C ALA A 256 -4.05 1.85 -4.41
N LEU A 257 -2.99 2.26 -5.13
CA LEU A 257 -1.69 1.58 -5.12
C LEU A 257 -1.01 1.69 -3.75
N ALA A 258 -1.12 2.82 -3.06
CA ALA A 258 -0.63 2.94 -1.68
C ALA A 258 -1.34 1.96 -0.73
N GLY A 259 -2.65 1.73 -0.90
CA GLY A 259 -3.38 0.67 -0.22
C GLY A 259 -2.92 -0.73 -0.63
N THR A 260 -2.60 -0.93 -1.91
CA THR A 260 -2.08 -2.21 -2.44
C THR A 260 -0.73 -2.57 -1.82
N GLU A 261 0.11 -1.59 -1.53
CA GLU A 261 1.36 -1.82 -0.79
C GLU A 261 1.11 -2.29 0.65
N VAL A 262 0.05 -1.84 1.32
CA VAL A 262 -0.37 -2.38 2.62
C VAL A 262 -0.79 -3.84 2.47
N PHE A 263 -1.62 -4.14 1.48
CA PHE A 263 -2.05 -5.51 1.16
C PHE A 263 -0.85 -6.44 0.93
N ASN A 264 0.09 -6.05 0.06
CA ASN A 264 1.27 -6.87 -0.25
C ASN A 264 2.13 -7.10 0.99
N LYS A 265 2.34 -6.08 1.83
CA LYS A 265 3.11 -6.23 3.07
C LYS A 265 2.42 -7.12 4.10
N LEU A 266 1.11 -7.01 4.28
CA LEU A 266 0.37 -7.89 5.19
C LEU A 266 0.39 -9.35 4.71
N ARG A 267 0.20 -9.57 3.40
CA ARG A 267 0.29 -10.89 2.77
C ARG A 267 1.68 -11.52 2.91
N ALA A 268 2.73 -10.70 2.83
CA ALA A 268 4.13 -11.13 2.95
C ALA A 268 4.68 -11.11 4.39
N ALA A 269 3.91 -10.62 5.36
CA ALA A 269 4.32 -10.55 6.76
C ALA A 269 4.65 -11.93 7.32
N GLN A 270 5.60 -12.00 8.26
CA GLN A 270 6.08 -13.27 8.78
C GLN A 270 5.03 -13.94 9.69
N PRO A 271 4.94 -15.28 9.68
CA PRO A 271 4.20 -16.00 10.72
C PRO A 271 4.75 -15.63 12.11
N GLY A 272 3.89 -15.04 12.97
CA GLY A 272 4.28 -14.48 14.27
C GLY A 272 4.12 -12.96 14.38
N ASN A 273 4.01 -12.25 13.25
CA ASN A 273 3.50 -10.88 13.25
C ASN A 273 1.98 -10.92 13.50
N PRO A 274 1.44 -10.32 14.56
CA PRO A 274 0.00 -10.38 14.86
C PRO A 274 -0.88 -9.75 13.76
N LEU A 275 -0.31 -8.85 12.94
CA LEU A 275 -1.00 -8.29 11.78
C LEU A 275 -1.12 -9.29 10.62
N HIS A 276 -0.20 -10.26 10.51
CA HIS A 276 -0.32 -11.36 9.53
C HIS A 276 -1.58 -12.19 9.81
N ASP A 277 -1.74 -12.63 11.05
CA ASP A 277 -2.88 -13.47 11.46
C ASP A 277 -4.20 -12.70 11.38
N ALA A 278 -4.21 -11.44 11.84
CA ALA A 278 -5.37 -10.57 11.72
C ALA A 278 -5.78 -10.36 10.26
N PHE A 279 -4.79 -10.15 9.38
CA PHE A 279 -5.06 -9.97 7.96
C PHE A 279 -5.59 -11.24 7.31
N ASN A 280 -5.01 -12.41 7.59
CA ASN A 280 -5.50 -13.68 7.08
C ASN A 280 -6.95 -13.96 7.50
N ALA A 281 -7.30 -13.65 8.76
CA ALA A 281 -8.68 -13.79 9.26
C ALA A 281 -9.65 -12.86 8.51
N VAL A 282 -9.27 -11.61 8.27
CA VAL A 282 -10.09 -10.63 7.53
C VAL A 282 -10.17 -10.98 6.04
N ALA A 283 -9.08 -11.39 5.42
CA ALA A 283 -9.00 -11.72 3.99
C ALA A 283 -9.73 -13.03 3.64
N ALA A 284 -10.06 -13.88 4.62
CA ALA A 284 -10.90 -15.06 4.42
C ALA A 284 -12.36 -14.70 4.07
N ASP A 285 -12.87 -13.59 4.60
CA ASP A 285 -14.17 -13.01 4.25
C ASP A 285 -14.08 -11.47 4.27
N PRO A 286 -13.46 -10.85 3.26
CA PRO A 286 -13.16 -9.42 3.27
C PRO A 286 -14.40 -8.53 3.15
N LEU A 287 -15.54 -9.12 2.78
CA LEU A 287 -16.82 -8.43 2.63
C LEU A 287 -17.77 -8.75 3.79
N ARG A 288 -17.25 -9.26 4.92
CA ARG A 288 -18.05 -9.43 6.13
C ARG A 288 -18.54 -8.08 6.66
N SER A 289 -19.83 -7.99 6.99
CA SER A 289 -20.42 -6.73 7.45
C SER A 289 -19.84 -6.31 8.82
N PRO A 290 -19.52 -5.02 9.02
CA PRO A 290 -19.18 -4.49 10.34
C PRO A 290 -20.25 -4.74 11.42
N ILE A 291 -21.51 -4.89 11.01
CA ILE A 291 -22.63 -5.19 11.90
C ILE A 291 -22.64 -6.67 12.28
N ASP A 292 -22.36 -7.56 11.33
CA ASP A 292 -22.21 -8.99 11.63
C ASP A 292 -21.01 -9.23 12.56
N LEU A 293 -19.90 -8.53 12.33
CA LEU A 293 -18.72 -8.55 13.19
C LEU A 293 -19.03 -8.02 14.59
N LYS A 294 -19.81 -6.94 14.70
CA LYS A 294 -20.25 -6.38 15.99
C LYS A 294 -21.08 -7.39 16.81
N ASN A 295 -21.88 -8.20 16.13
CA ASN A 295 -22.79 -9.16 16.76
C ASN A 295 -22.18 -10.57 16.92
N ASP A 296 -20.95 -10.80 16.45
CA ASP A 296 -20.27 -12.09 16.52
C ASP A 296 -19.68 -12.34 17.91
N THR A 297 -20.46 -12.97 18.77
CA THR A 297 -20.01 -13.38 20.10
C THR A 297 -19.18 -14.67 20.11
N ALA A 298 -19.19 -15.43 19.00
CA ALA A 298 -18.41 -16.66 18.89
C ALA A 298 -16.93 -16.39 18.56
N HIS A 299 -16.65 -15.27 17.88
CA HIS A 299 -15.30 -14.84 17.52
C HIS A 299 -15.05 -13.42 18.04
N PRO A 300 -14.81 -13.24 19.35
CA PRO A 300 -14.72 -11.92 19.99
C PRO A 300 -13.59 -11.04 19.41
N ASP A 301 -12.55 -11.64 18.84
CA ASP A 301 -11.42 -10.92 18.24
C ASP A 301 -11.70 -10.44 16.80
N ALA A 302 -12.69 -11.01 16.10
CA ALA A 302 -12.91 -10.76 14.68
C ALA A 302 -13.18 -9.28 14.37
N ARG A 303 -13.95 -8.60 15.24
CA ARG A 303 -14.21 -7.18 15.08
C ARG A 303 -12.94 -6.33 15.27
N HIS A 304 -12.12 -6.68 16.25
CA HIS A 304 -10.86 -5.99 16.52
C HIS A 304 -9.86 -6.18 15.38
N GLN A 305 -9.73 -7.39 14.86
CA GLN A 305 -8.92 -7.69 13.68
C GLN A 305 -9.37 -6.86 12.48
N TYR A 306 -10.67 -6.84 12.18
CA TYR A 306 -11.22 -6.03 11.10
C TYR A 306 -10.94 -4.53 11.27
N ASP A 307 -11.21 -3.97 12.45
CA ASP A 307 -11.00 -2.54 12.72
C ASP A 307 -9.51 -2.16 12.65
N ALA A 308 -8.61 -3.04 13.11
CA ALA A 308 -7.16 -2.85 12.98
C ALA A 308 -6.73 -2.84 11.50
N ILE A 309 -7.12 -3.86 10.72
CA ILE A 309 -6.78 -3.94 9.29
C ILE A 309 -7.35 -2.74 8.53
N LYS A 310 -8.63 -2.38 8.75
CA LYS A 310 -9.24 -1.20 8.15
C LYS A 310 -8.46 0.08 8.48
N THR A 311 -8.00 0.23 9.72
CA THR A 311 -7.19 1.37 10.17
C THR A 311 -5.84 1.44 9.45
N LEU A 312 -5.21 0.30 9.14
CA LEU A 312 -3.97 0.26 8.36
C LEU A 312 -4.17 0.76 6.93
N PHE A 313 -5.26 0.36 6.26
CA PHE A 313 -5.58 0.84 4.92
C PHE A 313 -5.96 2.34 4.91
N LEU A 314 -6.65 2.83 5.94
CA LEU A 314 -6.89 4.28 6.13
C LEU A 314 -5.60 5.08 6.33
N GLN A 315 -4.56 4.45 6.88
CA GLN A 315 -3.25 5.06 7.15
C GLN A 315 -2.14 4.44 6.30
N ASN A 316 -2.47 4.17 5.03
CA ASN A 316 -1.67 3.34 4.13
C ASN A 316 -0.18 3.69 4.03
N GLY A 317 0.22 4.96 4.05
CA GLY A 317 1.63 5.34 4.02
C GLY A 317 2.41 4.97 5.30
N GLN A 318 1.77 5.05 6.47
CA GLN A 318 2.44 4.79 7.76
C GLN A 318 2.27 3.33 8.20
N ALA A 319 1.16 2.70 7.83
CA ALA A 319 0.88 1.29 8.10
C ALA A 319 1.99 0.37 7.54
N GLN A 320 2.49 0.68 6.34
CA GLN A 320 3.60 -0.05 5.74
C GLN A 320 4.84 -0.11 6.66
N ARG A 321 5.15 0.98 7.36
CA ARG A 321 6.29 1.05 8.29
C ARG A 321 6.03 0.29 9.57
N LEU A 322 4.80 0.32 10.09
CA LEU A 322 4.40 -0.47 11.25
C LEU A 322 4.54 -1.98 10.97
N ILE A 323 4.01 -2.45 9.83
CA ILE A 323 4.04 -3.88 9.46
C ILE A 323 5.50 -4.37 9.40
N VAL A 324 6.36 -3.63 8.69
CA VAL A 324 7.79 -3.93 8.59
C VAL A 324 8.46 -3.88 9.95
N ALA A 325 8.09 -2.93 10.81
CA ALA A 325 8.69 -2.82 12.12
C ALA A 325 8.41 -4.07 12.98
N LEU A 326 7.17 -4.55 12.97
CA LEU A 326 6.78 -5.78 13.67
C LEU A 326 7.47 -7.02 13.08
N ASP A 327 7.55 -7.15 11.75
CA ASP A 327 8.27 -8.27 11.11
C ASP A 327 9.76 -8.31 11.47
N GLN A 328 10.38 -7.13 11.68
CA GLN A 328 11.81 -7.00 11.98
C GLN A 328 12.11 -6.95 13.48
N ASP A 329 11.10 -7.13 14.33
CA ASP A 329 11.18 -7.02 15.78
C ASP A 329 11.80 -5.66 16.21
N THR A 330 11.31 -4.59 15.59
CA THR A 330 11.68 -3.20 15.85
C THR A 330 10.47 -2.40 16.32
N SER A 331 10.70 -1.18 16.81
CA SER A 331 9.63 -0.31 17.25
C SER A 331 9.22 0.70 16.18
N PHE A 332 7.93 1.04 16.19
CA PHE A 332 7.37 2.09 15.38
C PHE A 332 6.41 2.95 16.22
N GLY A 333 6.45 4.26 15.98
CA GLY A 333 5.54 5.20 16.61
C GLY A 333 5.25 6.37 15.69
N TYR A 334 3.99 6.59 15.39
CA TYR A 334 3.52 7.66 14.53
C TYR A 334 2.29 8.34 15.12
N ASN A 335 2.27 9.68 15.05
CA ASN A 335 1.12 10.50 15.40
C ASN A 335 0.81 11.45 14.25
N VAL A 336 -0.46 11.55 13.88
CA VAL A 336 -0.91 12.58 12.94
C VAL A 336 -0.80 13.96 13.61
N LYS A 337 -0.18 14.89 12.90
CA LYS A 337 -0.13 16.31 13.26
C LYS A 337 -1.22 17.05 12.49
N ASN A 338 -1.86 18.03 13.14
CA ASN A 338 -2.80 18.94 12.49
C ASN A 338 -2.06 19.91 11.54
N LYS A 339 -2.81 20.76 10.84
CA LYS A 339 -2.25 21.77 9.90
C LYS A 339 -1.25 22.74 10.55
N SER A 340 -1.25 22.89 11.88
CA SER A 340 -0.29 23.73 12.62
C SER A 340 0.89 22.93 13.19
N GLY A 341 1.03 21.65 12.83
CA GLY A 341 2.12 20.79 13.27
C GLY A 341 1.94 20.21 14.69
N LYS A 342 0.83 20.49 15.37
CA LYS A 342 0.54 19.96 16.71
C LYS A 342 -0.22 18.64 16.64
N VAL A 343 0.07 17.73 17.57
CA VAL A 343 -0.73 16.50 17.76
C VAL A 343 -2.13 16.90 18.23
N SER A 344 -3.16 16.33 17.61
CA SER A 344 -4.58 16.58 17.94
C SER A 344 -5.08 15.55 18.94
N ALA A 345 -6.07 15.88 19.78
CA ALA A 345 -6.74 14.87 20.63
C ALA A 345 -7.49 13.82 19.79
N GLN A 346 -7.89 14.18 18.57
CA GLN A 346 -8.47 13.28 17.56
C GLN A 346 -7.43 12.81 16.52
N SER A 347 -6.13 12.88 16.83
CA SER A 347 -5.11 12.43 15.87
C SER A 347 -5.06 10.90 15.78
N SER A 348 -5.09 10.38 14.57
CA SER A 348 -4.74 8.99 14.28
C SER A 348 -3.30 8.72 14.68
N SER A 349 -3.05 7.48 15.10
CA SER A 349 -1.73 7.09 15.57
C SER A 349 -1.52 5.60 15.36
N LEU A 350 -0.28 5.22 15.12
CA LEU A 350 0.13 3.84 14.94
C LEU A 350 1.36 3.61 15.81
N PHE A 351 1.30 2.62 16.69
CA PHE A 351 2.41 2.25 17.56
C PHE A 351 2.55 0.74 17.58
N GLY A 352 3.78 0.26 17.62
CA GLY A 352 4.05 -1.16 17.82
C GLY A 352 5.51 -1.43 18.17
N ALA A 353 5.71 -2.52 18.89
CA ALA A 353 7.00 -3.10 19.25
C ALA A 353 6.75 -4.48 19.86
N ASP A 354 7.74 -5.37 19.86
CA ASP A 354 7.67 -6.67 20.55
C ASP A 354 6.43 -7.51 20.15
N ASN A 355 5.99 -7.45 18.88
CA ASN A 355 4.74 -8.06 18.39
C ASN A 355 3.46 -7.61 19.13
N GLU A 356 3.48 -6.42 19.69
CA GLU A 356 2.33 -5.72 20.26
C GLU A 356 2.11 -4.42 19.49
N PHE A 357 0.86 -3.98 19.40
CA PHE A 357 0.54 -2.73 18.73
C PHE A 357 -0.74 -2.07 19.24
N ALA A 358 -0.85 -0.78 18.97
CA ALA A 358 -2.07 0.00 19.12
C ALA A 358 -2.23 0.91 17.89
N VAL A 359 -3.39 0.81 17.24
CA VAL A 359 -3.73 1.62 16.05
C VAL A 359 -5.02 2.39 16.30
N PHE A 360 -5.06 3.65 15.85
CA PHE A 360 -6.19 4.57 16.03
C PHE A 360 -6.56 5.22 14.71
N ASP A 361 -7.85 5.24 14.37
CA ASP A 361 -8.38 5.88 13.17
C ASP A 361 -8.45 7.42 13.30
N GLY A 362 -8.95 8.10 12.28
CA GLY A 362 -9.12 9.56 12.26
C GLY A 362 -10.24 10.12 13.13
N ASN A 363 -11.08 9.26 13.70
CA ASN A 363 -12.16 9.63 14.61
C ASN A 363 -11.77 9.42 16.08
N GLY A 364 -10.66 8.71 16.32
CA GLY A 364 -10.14 8.41 17.65
C GLY A 364 -10.51 7.02 18.15
N HIS A 365 -11.19 6.21 17.34
CA HIS A 365 -11.44 4.81 17.68
C HIS A 365 -10.17 4.01 17.46
N GLY A 366 -9.80 3.18 18.43
CA GLY A 366 -8.58 2.40 18.37
C GLY A 366 -8.77 0.95 18.77
N THR A 367 -7.86 0.12 18.28
CA THR A 367 -7.72 -1.28 18.64
C THR A 367 -6.28 -1.53 19.03
N ALA A 368 -6.09 -2.31 20.10
CA ALA A 368 -4.77 -2.74 20.55
C ALA A 368 -4.69 -4.26 20.63
N PHE A 369 -3.52 -4.80 20.29
CA PHE A 369 -3.13 -6.18 20.55
C PHE A 369 -1.92 -6.16 21.47
N VAL A 370 -2.13 -6.53 22.74
CA VAL A 370 -1.12 -6.44 23.80
C VAL A 370 -1.25 -7.67 24.69
N GLY A 371 -0.14 -8.30 25.05
CA GLY A 371 -0.11 -9.51 25.88
C GLY A 371 -0.91 -10.67 25.27
N GLY A 372 -0.95 -10.75 23.93
CA GLY A 372 -1.71 -11.76 23.19
C GLY A 372 -3.23 -11.54 23.20
N LYS A 373 -3.72 -10.34 23.56
CA LYS A 373 -5.15 -10.04 23.68
C LYS A 373 -5.55 -8.81 22.88
N TRP A 374 -6.69 -8.92 22.21
CA TRP A 374 -7.33 -7.79 21.53
C TRP A 374 -8.14 -6.95 22.51
N SER A 375 -8.16 -5.63 22.30
CA SER A 375 -9.03 -4.73 23.06
C SER A 375 -9.36 -3.47 22.28
N ALA A 376 -10.54 -2.91 22.54
CA ALA A 376 -10.90 -1.56 22.13
C ALA A 376 -10.24 -0.52 23.05
N VAL A 377 -9.77 0.55 22.43
CA VAL A 377 -9.11 1.68 23.10
C VAL A 377 -9.54 2.98 22.44
N GLU A 378 -10.11 3.89 23.21
CA GLU A 378 -10.43 5.22 22.71
C GLU A 378 -9.23 6.14 22.82
N ARG A 379 -8.95 6.91 21.75
CA ARG A 379 -7.81 7.82 21.71
C ARG A 379 -7.86 8.86 22.82
N GLY A 380 -9.05 9.29 23.23
CA GLY A 380 -9.26 10.24 24.32
C GLY A 380 -8.75 9.74 25.69
N ASP A 381 -8.73 8.42 25.87
CA ASP A 381 -8.28 7.79 27.12
C ASP A 381 -6.78 7.52 27.14
N VAL A 382 -6.09 7.72 26.00
CA VAL A 382 -4.68 7.40 25.83
C VAL A 382 -3.82 8.66 25.92
N LYS A 383 -2.77 8.59 26.73
CA LYS A 383 -1.73 9.61 26.81
C LYS A 383 -0.40 9.01 26.43
N ARG A 384 0.28 9.67 25.50
CA ARG A 384 1.67 9.37 25.17
C ARG A 384 2.58 10.01 26.22
N VAL A 385 3.42 9.21 26.86
CA VAL A 385 4.41 9.65 27.86
C VAL A 385 5.79 9.28 27.33
N GLY A 386 6.66 10.27 27.15
CA GLY A 386 8.08 10.02 26.86
C GLY A 386 8.82 9.76 28.17
N ASN A 387 9.63 8.72 28.19
CA ASN A 387 10.41 8.32 29.35
C ASN A 387 11.85 8.87 29.26
N ALA A 388 12.58 8.85 30.38
CA ALA A 388 13.95 9.37 30.45
C ALA A 388 14.94 8.59 29.56
N ASP A 389 14.66 7.31 29.32
CA ASP A 389 15.39 6.41 28.43
C ASP A 389 14.98 6.55 26.95
N GLN A 390 14.23 7.61 26.61
CA GLN A 390 13.71 7.91 25.28
C GLN A 390 12.66 6.92 24.74
N SER A 391 12.30 5.90 25.50
CA SER A 391 11.15 5.06 25.20
C SER A 391 9.84 5.84 25.35
N VAL A 392 8.76 5.27 24.83
CA VAL A 392 7.44 5.88 24.83
C VAL A 392 6.43 4.93 25.44
N ASP A 393 5.75 5.35 26.49
CA ASP A 393 4.58 4.64 27.00
C ASP A 393 3.30 5.23 26.40
N LEU A 394 2.42 4.36 25.95
CA LEU A 394 1.00 4.67 25.83
C LEU A 394 0.35 4.33 27.15
N LYS A 395 -0.02 5.35 27.93
CA LYS A 395 -0.80 5.20 29.16
C LYS A 395 -2.27 5.28 28.83
N VAL A 396 -3.07 4.32 29.26
CA VAL A 396 -4.53 4.34 29.11
C VAL A 396 -5.18 4.63 30.45
N SER A 397 -6.18 5.51 30.47
CA SER A 397 -6.95 5.84 31.68
C SER A 397 -8.34 5.21 31.59
N LYS A 398 -8.65 4.26 32.46
CA LYS A 398 -9.97 3.61 32.54
C LYS A 398 -10.45 3.64 33.99
N ASN A 399 -11.68 4.11 34.21
CA ASN A 399 -12.33 4.17 35.54
C ASN A 399 -11.47 4.85 36.63
N GLY A 400 -10.76 5.91 36.27
CA GLY A 400 -9.89 6.66 37.20
C GLY A 400 -8.54 6.00 37.51
N THR A 401 -8.24 4.83 36.94
CA THR A 401 -6.93 4.18 37.02
C THR A 401 -6.16 4.40 35.72
N THR A 402 -4.85 4.66 35.82
CA THR A 402 -3.97 4.84 34.67
C THR A 402 -2.95 3.72 34.62
N ASP A 403 -3.02 2.92 33.55
CA ASP A 403 -2.14 1.78 33.30
C ASP A 403 -1.30 1.98 32.03
N THR A 404 -0.20 1.24 31.89
CA THR A 404 0.53 1.17 30.62
C THR A 404 -0.22 0.24 29.67
N LEU A 405 -0.73 0.79 28.57
CA LEU A 405 -1.29 0.01 27.47
C LEU A 405 -0.18 -0.63 26.64
N LEU A 406 0.81 0.15 26.22
CA LEU A 406 1.89 -0.31 25.35
C LEU A 406 3.17 0.44 25.69
N HIS A 407 4.28 -0.29 25.82
CA HIS A 407 5.60 0.28 25.92
C HIS A 407 6.29 0.18 24.56
N VAL A 408 6.73 1.32 24.03
CA VAL A 408 7.41 1.41 22.75
C VAL A 408 8.88 1.79 23.01
N PRO A 409 9.78 0.80 23.08
CA PRO A 409 11.20 1.01 23.29
C PRO A 409 11.84 1.74 22.10
N THR A 410 13.06 2.25 22.28
CA THR A 410 13.88 2.69 21.16
C THR A 410 14.40 1.48 20.35
N PRO A 411 14.72 1.66 19.06
CA PRO A 411 15.37 0.60 18.28
C PRO A 411 16.69 0.10 18.89
N ALA A 412 17.43 0.95 19.61
CA ALA A 412 18.66 0.55 20.30
C ALA A 412 18.37 -0.42 21.45
N GLN A 413 17.38 -0.11 22.28
CA GLN A 413 16.97 -0.98 23.39
C GLN A 413 16.45 -2.35 22.93
N LEU A 414 15.83 -2.42 21.75
CA LEU A 414 15.41 -3.70 21.15
C LEU A 414 16.60 -4.55 20.69
N ARG A 415 17.62 -3.91 20.11
CA ARG A 415 18.87 -4.59 19.73
C ARG A 415 19.59 -5.13 20.96
N GLU A 416 19.76 -4.30 21.99
CA GLU A 416 20.39 -4.71 23.25
C GLU A 416 19.65 -5.88 23.90
N ARG A 417 18.30 -5.90 23.87
CA ARG A 417 17.52 -7.04 24.37
C ARG A 417 17.73 -8.30 23.56
N ARG A 418 17.79 -8.21 22.23
CA ARG A 418 18.12 -9.35 21.36
C ARG A 418 19.51 -9.88 21.65
N ASP A 419 20.50 -9.00 21.69
CA ASP A 419 21.90 -9.35 21.98
C ASP A 419 22.05 -9.97 23.39
N ALA A 420 21.24 -9.54 24.36
CA ALA A 420 21.22 -10.11 25.70
C ALA A 420 20.47 -11.45 25.81
N GLN A 421 19.43 -11.68 24.99
CA GLN A 421 18.73 -12.97 24.91
C GLN A 421 19.53 -14.01 24.14
N GLU A 422 20.39 -13.59 23.22
CA GLU A 422 21.49 -14.41 22.67
C GLU A 422 22.61 -14.57 23.70
N THR A 423 22.34 -15.25 24.82
CA THR A 423 23.40 -15.59 25.79
C THR A 423 24.51 -16.41 25.10
N PRO A 424 25.79 -16.04 25.25
CA PRO A 424 26.90 -16.83 24.74
C PRO A 424 27.04 -18.09 25.58
N VAL A 425 26.64 -19.23 25.02
CA VAL A 425 26.94 -20.56 25.59
C VAL A 425 28.46 -20.72 25.65
N PRO A 426 29.06 -21.20 26.78
CA PRO A 426 30.50 -21.39 26.86
C PRO A 426 30.98 -22.37 25.78
N ALA A 427 31.92 -21.91 24.97
CA ALA A 427 32.41 -22.60 23.79
C ALA A 427 33.04 -23.97 24.13
N SER A 428 32.51 -25.04 23.52
CA SER A 428 33.41 -26.07 22.97
C SER A 428 34.08 -25.46 21.72
N PRO A 429 35.38 -25.64 21.50
CA PRO A 429 36.10 -24.95 20.45
C PRO A 429 35.66 -25.49 19.09
N ALA A 430 34.82 -24.70 18.41
CA ALA A 430 34.54 -24.81 16.99
C ALA A 430 35.02 -23.49 16.32
N PRO A 431 35.51 -23.56 15.07
CA PRO A 431 36.45 -22.58 14.51
C PRO A 431 35.89 -21.16 14.46
N GLN A 432 36.77 -20.20 14.77
CA GLN A 432 36.52 -18.77 14.74
C GLN A 432 35.81 -18.36 13.43
N ARG A 433 34.54 -17.96 13.54
CA ARG A 433 33.89 -17.22 12.46
C ARG A 433 34.39 -15.78 12.51
N LEU A 434 35.14 -15.41 11.49
CA LEU A 434 35.58 -14.04 11.21
C LEU A 434 34.37 -13.09 11.25
N ALA A 435 34.52 -11.92 11.88
CA ALA A 435 33.56 -10.84 11.78
C ALA A 435 33.25 -10.55 10.28
N PRO A 436 32.00 -10.26 9.90
CA PRO A 436 31.69 -9.93 8.52
C PRO A 436 32.51 -8.71 8.08
N ALA A 437 33.21 -8.85 6.95
CA ALA A 437 34.10 -7.82 6.43
C ALA A 437 33.36 -6.50 6.17
N ASN A 438 33.97 -5.36 6.55
CA ASN A 438 33.41 -4.02 6.38
C ASN A 438 33.78 -3.47 5.00
N PRO A 439 32.89 -2.78 4.27
CA PRO A 439 33.25 -2.15 2.99
C PRO A 439 34.40 -1.10 3.06
N ASN A 440 34.73 -0.60 4.25
CA ASN A 440 35.92 0.21 4.50
C ASN A 440 37.23 -0.57 4.44
N ASP A 441 37.19 -1.89 4.63
CA ASP A 441 38.38 -2.72 4.63
C ASP A 441 38.89 -2.84 3.19
N PRO A 442 40.20 -2.60 2.93
CA PRO A 442 40.77 -2.71 1.59
C PRO A 442 40.54 -4.06 0.92
N ASP A 443 40.40 -5.12 1.71
CA ASP A 443 40.20 -6.49 1.25
C ASP A 443 38.71 -6.84 0.99
N HIS A 444 37.78 -5.91 1.24
CA HIS A 444 36.35 -6.14 0.99
C HIS A 444 36.03 -6.06 -0.51
N GLN A 445 35.22 -7.01 -1.00
CA GLN A 445 34.88 -7.16 -2.43
C GLN A 445 34.26 -5.90 -3.09
N ASN A 446 33.65 -5.01 -2.31
CA ASN A 446 33.07 -3.75 -2.80
C ASN A 446 33.83 -2.49 -2.38
N HIS A 447 35.03 -2.61 -1.80
CA HIS A 447 35.82 -1.47 -1.35
C HIS A 447 36.14 -0.49 -2.49
N THR A 448 36.56 -1.02 -3.64
CA THR A 448 36.86 -0.22 -4.83
C THR A 448 35.65 0.56 -5.34
N LEU A 449 34.49 -0.09 -5.41
CA LEU A 449 33.24 0.55 -5.83
C LEU A 449 32.81 1.66 -4.85
N LEU A 450 32.95 1.42 -3.55
CA LEU A 450 32.66 2.43 -2.53
C LEU A 450 33.51 3.69 -2.74
N ASN A 451 34.83 3.53 -2.96
CA ASN A 451 35.71 4.68 -3.16
C ASN A 451 35.38 5.45 -4.44
N GLN A 452 35.00 4.78 -5.52
CA GLN A 452 34.55 5.46 -6.76
C GLN A 452 33.26 6.27 -6.55
N ILE A 453 32.33 5.74 -5.76
CA ILE A 453 31.10 6.44 -5.38
C ILE A 453 31.44 7.66 -4.51
N ARG A 454 32.32 7.51 -3.52
CA ARG A 454 32.79 8.61 -2.67
C ARG A 454 33.43 9.73 -3.49
N ASP A 455 34.27 9.39 -4.46
CA ASP A 455 34.89 10.35 -5.37
C ASP A 455 33.84 11.10 -6.20
N GLY A 456 32.81 10.39 -6.68
CA GLY A 456 31.68 10.96 -7.40
C GLY A 456 30.85 11.94 -6.55
N VAL A 457 30.48 11.53 -5.35
CA VAL A 457 29.75 12.38 -4.39
C VAL A 457 30.60 13.58 -3.96
N GLY A 458 31.90 13.41 -3.74
CA GLY A 458 32.82 14.51 -3.41
C GLY A 458 32.95 15.56 -4.52
N LYS A 459 32.85 15.17 -5.79
CA LYS A 459 32.77 16.13 -6.91
C LYS A 459 31.46 16.92 -6.86
N ILE A 460 30.33 16.26 -6.62
CA ILE A 460 29.02 16.89 -6.49
C ILE A 460 29.01 17.89 -5.32
N ASP A 461 29.53 17.49 -4.15
CA ASP A 461 29.63 18.36 -2.97
C ASP A 461 30.46 19.61 -3.27
N LYS A 462 31.59 19.43 -3.96
CA LYS A 462 32.45 20.55 -4.38
C LYS A 462 31.74 21.51 -5.34
N ASP A 463 30.95 20.99 -6.28
CA ASP A 463 30.18 21.80 -7.24
C ASP A 463 29.10 22.65 -6.56
N ILE A 464 28.57 22.21 -5.42
CA ILE A 464 27.62 22.97 -4.59
C ILE A 464 28.27 23.73 -3.43
N GLY A 465 29.60 23.78 -3.37
CA GLY A 465 30.36 24.56 -2.39
C GLY A 465 30.40 23.97 -0.97
N LYS A 466 30.24 22.65 -0.84
CA LYS A 466 30.22 21.92 0.44
C LYS A 466 31.43 20.96 0.52
N PRO A 467 32.06 20.77 1.70
CA PRO A 467 33.03 19.68 1.89
C PRO A 467 32.34 18.32 2.03
N TYR A 468 33.08 17.23 1.75
CA TYR A 468 32.62 15.87 2.02
C TYR A 468 32.46 15.66 3.53
N ASP A 469 31.26 15.28 3.98
CA ASP A 469 30.92 15.13 5.40
C ASP A 469 30.17 13.81 5.70
N GLU A 470 29.66 13.67 6.92
CA GLU A 470 28.93 12.47 7.35
C GLU A 470 27.68 12.19 6.50
N ALA A 471 26.99 13.24 6.03
CA ALA A 471 25.86 13.11 5.12
C ALA A 471 26.29 12.60 3.73
N SER A 472 27.45 13.06 3.24
CA SER A 472 28.05 12.56 2.00
C SER A 472 28.44 11.08 2.10
N GLU A 473 28.95 10.65 3.26
CA GLU A 473 29.25 9.24 3.55
C GLU A 473 27.97 8.39 3.62
N GLN A 474 26.92 8.85 4.31
CA GLN A 474 25.62 8.17 4.34
C GLN A 474 25.04 8.00 2.94
N LEU A 475 25.10 9.05 2.11
CA LEU A 475 24.66 9.00 0.72
C LEU A 475 25.50 8.01 -0.10
N SER A 476 26.82 7.99 0.08
CA SER A 476 27.73 7.08 -0.62
C SER A 476 27.47 5.61 -0.24
N ARG A 477 27.15 5.35 1.02
CA ARG A 477 26.81 4.02 1.54
C ARG A 477 25.48 3.51 1.01
N ALA A 478 24.48 4.37 1.00
CA ALA A 478 23.18 4.04 0.44
C ALA A 478 23.27 3.77 -1.07
N ALA A 479 24.09 4.54 -1.80
CA ALA A 479 24.36 4.33 -3.21
C ALA A 479 25.13 3.03 -3.47
N LEU A 480 26.12 2.68 -2.63
CA LEU A 480 26.84 1.41 -2.72
C LEU A 480 25.90 0.21 -2.55
N ALA A 481 25.00 0.26 -1.58
CA ALA A 481 23.99 -0.77 -1.38
C ALA A 481 23.07 -0.88 -2.61
N ALA A 482 22.60 0.25 -3.15
CA ALA A 482 21.77 0.29 -4.35
C ALA A 482 22.50 -0.24 -5.60
N CYS A 483 23.83 -0.11 -5.68
CA CYS A 483 24.63 -0.67 -6.76
C CYS A 483 24.63 -2.21 -6.77
N ARG A 484 24.45 -2.85 -5.60
CA ARG A 484 24.35 -4.31 -5.48
C ARG A 484 22.91 -4.80 -5.45
N ASP A 485 21.99 -3.95 -5.00
CA ASP A 485 20.54 -4.21 -4.97
C ASP A 485 19.78 -3.11 -5.72
N ASN A 486 19.83 -3.16 -7.05
CA ASN A 486 19.17 -2.18 -7.92
C ASN A 486 17.74 -2.58 -8.34
N ARG A 487 17.13 -3.56 -7.66
CA ARG A 487 15.73 -3.98 -7.90
C ARG A 487 14.74 -2.83 -7.74
N GLY A 488 15.09 -1.80 -6.96
CA GLY A 488 14.27 -0.60 -6.78
C GLY A 488 14.19 0.37 -7.98
N LEU A 489 14.89 0.10 -9.09
CA LEU A 489 14.91 0.98 -10.28
C LEU A 489 14.45 0.34 -11.58
N SER A 490 14.29 -0.98 -11.58
CA SER A 490 13.86 -1.72 -12.75
C SER A 490 12.50 -2.31 -12.43
N ALA A 491 11.49 -1.92 -13.21
CA ALA A 491 10.10 -2.42 -13.18
C ALA A 491 9.96 -3.95 -13.38
N HIS A 492 11.09 -4.67 -13.47
CA HIS A 492 11.21 -6.09 -13.70
C HIS A 492 12.02 -6.71 -12.54
N ASN A 493 11.31 -7.14 -11.50
CA ASN A 493 11.89 -7.81 -10.32
C ASN A 493 12.37 -9.24 -10.57
N ASP A 494 12.30 -9.74 -11.81
CA ASP A 494 12.68 -11.11 -12.21
C ASP A 494 14.10 -11.21 -12.80
N PHE A 495 14.85 -10.10 -12.92
CA PHE A 495 16.25 -10.18 -13.39
C PHE A 495 17.19 -10.55 -12.24
N PRO A 496 18.13 -11.49 -12.44
CA PRO A 496 19.13 -11.85 -11.44
C PRO A 496 19.88 -10.61 -10.93
N LEU A 497 20.00 -10.45 -9.62
CA LEU A 497 20.84 -9.41 -9.01
C LEU A 497 22.26 -9.47 -9.56
N ALA A 498 22.78 -10.68 -9.81
CA ALA A 498 24.10 -10.90 -10.36
C ALA A 498 24.31 -10.26 -11.75
N SER A 499 23.29 -10.22 -12.61
CA SER A 499 23.43 -9.65 -13.95
C SER A 499 23.38 -8.13 -13.94
N ASN A 500 22.65 -7.53 -13.01
CA ASN A 500 22.41 -6.09 -12.97
C ASN A 500 23.25 -5.34 -11.93
N ALA A 501 23.89 -6.04 -10.99
CA ALA A 501 24.78 -5.42 -10.02
C ALA A 501 25.93 -4.68 -10.71
N LEU A 502 26.27 -3.51 -10.16
CA LEU A 502 27.40 -2.71 -10.56
C LEU A 502 28.65 -3.19 -9.80
N ASP A 503 29.76 -3.29 -10.52
CA ASP A 503 31.08 -3.63 -10.00
C ASP A 503 32.02 -2.42 -9.98
N ARG A 504 31.66 -1.36 -10.72
CA ARG A 504 32.36 -0.06 -10.73
C ARG A 504 31.39 1.10 -10.96
N ALA A 505 31.78 2.31 -10.57
CA ALA A 505 31.06 3.55 -10.86
C ALA A 505 31.85 4.38 -11.88
N ASP A 506 31.40 4.36 -13.15
CA ASP A 506 32.02 5.13 -14.24
C ASP A 506 31.50 6.59 -14.24
N GLU A 507 30.24 6.79 -13.85
CA GLU A 507 29.61 8.10 -13.69
C GLU A 507 28.72 8.13 -12.43
N VAL A 508 28.77 9.24 -11.68
CA VAL A 508 27.94 9.50 -10.51
C VAL A 508 27.36 10.90 -10.65
N THR A 509 26.03 11.02 -10.75
CA THR A 509 25.35 12.30 -11.00
C THR A 509 24.12 12.50 -10.15
N LEU A 510 23.80 13.75 -9.86
CA LEU A 510 22.55 14.13 -9.19
C LEU A 510 21.51 14.47 -10.25
N SER A 511 20.36 13.78 -10.23
CA SER A 511 19.25 14.08 -11.13
C SER A 511 18.41 15.25 -10.62
N SER A 512 17.73 15.94 -11.55
CA SER A 512 16.79 17.03 -11.23
C SER A 512 15.59 16.60 -10.39
N LYS A 513 15.36 15.29 -10.23
CA LYS A 513 14.29 14.69 -9.42
C LYS A 513 14.75 14.27 -8.01
N GLY A 514 15.95 14.65 -7.58
CA GLY A 514 16.45 14.37 -6.22
C GLY A 514 16.98 12.96 -6.00
N TYR A 515 17.45 12.30 -7.07
CA TYR A 515 18.12 10.99 -6.99
C TYR A 515 19.61 11.12 -7.31
N LEU A 516 20.47 10.45 -6.54
CA LEU A 516 21.85 10.19 -6.92
C LEU A 516 21.86 8.95 -7.80
N VAL A 517 22.38 9.06 -9.02
CA VAL A 517 22.45 7.99 -10.03
C VAL A 517 23.91 7.57 -10.20
N VAL A 518 24.17 6.27 -10.15
CA VAL A 518 25.47 5.64 -10.40
C VAL A 518 25.34 4.81 -11.67
N VAL A 519 26.24 5.01 -12.63
CA VAL A 519 26.24 4.33 -13.93
C VAL A 519 27.55 3.58 -14.15
N GLN A 520 27.45 2.38 -14.71
CA GLN A 520 28.56 1.59 -15.21
C GLN A 520 28.38 1.40 -16.73
N GLY A 521 29.39 1.79 -17.51
CA GLY A 521 29.37 1.81 -18.97
C GLY A 521 29.04 3.20 -19.55
N ASP A 522 29.07 3.32 -20.87
CA ASP A 522 28.63 4.52 -21.58
C ASP A 522 27.09 4.60 -21.51
N PRO A 523 26.48 5.70 -21.02
CA PRO A 523 25.02 5.86 -20.97
C PRO A 523 24.31 5.71 -22.32
N ARG A 524 25.04 5.79 -23.43
CA ARG A 524 24.53 5.58 -24.80
C ARG A 524 24.57 4.11 -25.24
N ASP A 525 25.24 3.25 -24.49
CA ASP A 525 25.25 1.81 -24.69
C ASP A 525 24.03 1.18 -24.00
N PRO A 526 23.14 0.46 -24.71
CA PRO A 526 22.01 -0.23 -24.10
C PRO A 526 22.38 -1.25 -23.02
N ALA A 527 23.64 -1.71 -22.99
CA ALA A 527 24.15 -2.63 -21.96
C ALA A 527 24.68 -1.92 -20.70
N HIS A 528 24.58 -0.59 -20.59
CA HIS A 528 24.96 0.11 -19.38
C HIS A 528 24.13 -0.36 -18.18
N LYS A 529 24.76 -0.45 -17.02
CA LYS A 529 24.08 -0.74 -15.75
C LYS A 529 23.92 0.55 -14.99
N ARG A 530 22.82 0.69 -14.27
CA ARG A 530 22.60 1.85 -13.39
C ARG A 530 22.00 1.45 -12.06
N ALA A 531 22.33 2.24 -11.06
CA ALA A 531 21.72 2.24 -9.75
C ALA A 531 21.39 3.69 -9.38
N ALA A 532 20.45 3.90 -8.47
CA ALA A 532 20.05 5.21 -8.05
C ALA A 532 19.38 5.11 -6.70
N VAL A 533 19.59 6.16 -5.91
CA VAL A 533 19.07 6.28 -4.56
C VAL A 533 18.46 7.65 -4.40
N ASN A 534 17.28 7.71 -3.78
CA ASN A 534 16.67 8.98 -3.42
C ASN A 534 17.55 9.66 -2.35
N VAL A 535 17.98 10.90 -2.61
CA VAL A 535 18.94 11.59 -1.74
C VAL A 535 18.36 11.85 -0.35
N GLU A 536 17.11 12.28 -0.26
CA GLU A 536 16.46 12.55 1.03
C GLU A 536 16.34 11.26 1.86
N GLN A 537 15.99 10.14 1.22
CA GLN A 537 15.95 8.85 1.89
C GLN A 537 17.35 8.41 2.36
N ALA A 538 18.36 8.56 1.50
CA ALA A 538 19.73 8.17 1.80
C ALA A 538 20.30 8.94 3.00
N LEU A 539 20.08 10.25 3.06
CA LEU A 539 20.50 11.11 4.17
C LEU A 539 19.79 10.82 5.50
N ASN A 540 18.68 10.08 5.45
CA ASN A 540 17.96 9.62 6.64
C ASN A 540 18.18 8.12 6.92
N THR A 541 19.10 7.47 6.19
CA THR A 541 19.45 6.06 6.36
C THR A 541 20.83 5.95 7.05
N PRO A 542 20.91 5.38 8.26
CA PRO A 542 22.20 5.14 8.91
C PRO A 542 23.15 4.28 8.05
N VAL A 543 24.45 4.53 8.18
CA VAL A 543 25.50 3.81 7.42
C VAL A 543 25.41 2.31 7.66
N GLU A 544 25.16 1.89 8.89
CA GLU A 544 25.07 0.48 9.29
C GLU A 544 23.90 -0.22 8.59
N GLN A 545 22.77 0.49 8.39
CA GLN A 545 21.62 -0.05 7.68
C GLN A 545 21.92 -0.22 6.19
N SER A 546 22.69 0.70 5.59
CA SER A 546 23.15 0.58 4.21
C SER A 546 24.15 -0.57 4.05
N ASP A 547 25.07 -0.75 5.00
CA ASP A 547 26.02 -1.86 5.02
C ASP A 547 25.33 -3.22 5.19
N GLN A 548 24.27 -3.31 6.02
CA GLN A 548 23.45 -4.51 6.14
C GLN A 548 22.74 -4.87 4.82
N LYS A 549 22.17 -3.87 4.13
CA LYS A 549 21.56 -4.07 2.80
C LYS A 549 22.59 -4.56 1.79
N LEU A 550 23.79 -3.98 1.79
CA LEU A 550 24.90 -4.40 0.95
C LEU A 550 25.31 -5.86 1.22
N GLN A 551 25.44 -6.25 2.49
CA GLN A 551 25.77 -7.63 2.87
C GLN A 551 24.71 -8.62 2.37
N ALA A 552 23.43 -8.31 2.58
CA ALA A 552 22.32 -9.14 2.10
C ALA A 552 22.33 -9.28 0.57
N ALA A 553 22.56 -8.18 -0.16
CA ALA A 553 22.66 -8.16 -1.61
C ALA A 553 23.82 -9.03 -2.11
N ASN A 554 24.99 -8.92 -1.48
CA ASN A 554 26.16 -9.73 -1.82
C ASN A 554 25.94 -11.23 -1.59
N LEU A 555 25.27 -11.60 -0.50
CA LEU A 555 24.91 -13.00 -0.25
C LEU A 555 23.94 -13.53 -1.30
N ALA A 556 22.95 -12.71 -1.72
CA ALA A 556 22.01 -13.08 -2.77
C ALA A 556 22.71 -13.28 -4.12
N ILE A 557 23.55 -12.33 -4.53
CA ILE A 557 24.36 -12.42 -5.75
C ILE A 557 25.26 -13.67 -5.73
N GLY A 558 25.89 -13.96 -4.58
CA GLY A 558 26.72 -15.15 -4.42
C GLY A 558 25.95 -16.46 -4.62
N LYS A 559 24.72 -16.54 -4.09
CA LYS A 559 23.84 -17.70 -4.28
C LYS A 559 23.41 -17.85 -5.74
N GLU A 560 23.01 -16.76 -6.40
CA GLU A 560 22.62 -16.79 -7.82
C GLU A 560 23.78 -17.27 -8.71
N LEU A 561 24.99 -16.78 -8.49
CA LEU A 561 26.19 -17.20 -9.24
C LEU A 561 26.58 -18.67 -9.00
N GLN A 562 26.29 -19.21 -7.83
CA GLN A 562 26.49 -20.64 -7.53
C GLN A 562 25.45 -21.51 -8.24
N GLN A 563 24.18 -21.11 -8.20
CA GLN A 563 23.09 -21.80 -8.88
C GLN A 563 23.28 -21.80 -10.40
N ALA A 564 23.68 -20.67 -10.98
CA ALA A 564 23.98 -20.57 -12.41
C ALA A 564 25.11 -21.52 -12.83
N ARG A 565 26.18 -21.60 -12.02
CA ARG A 565 27.29 -22.55 -12.26
C ARG A 565 26.86 -24.01 -12.16
N GLN A 566 25.99 -24.35 -11.19
CA GLN A 566 25.45 -25.71 -11.08
C GLN A 566 24.58 -26.07 -12.29
N ALA A 567 23.70 -25.15 -12.72
CA ALA A 567 22.86 -25.35 -13.89
C ALA A 567 23.67 -25.48 -15.20
N GLU A 568 24.80 -24.76 -15.34
CA GLU A 568 25.72 -24.91 -16.47
C GLU A 568 26.46 -26.27 -16.44
N LEU A 569 26.87 -26.75 -15.27
CA LEU A 569 27.50 -28.07 -15.11
C LEU A 569 26.51 -29.21 -15.42
N GLU A 570 25.25 -29.07 -15.00
CA GLU A 570 24.19 -30.03 -15.30
C GLU A 570 23.83 -30.02 -16.80
N ARG A 571 23.74 -28.84 -17.43
CA ARG A 571 23.58 -28.73 -18.90
C ARG A 571 24.77 -29.28 -19.69
N GLY A 572 25.97 -29.20 -19.15
CA GLY A 572 27.19 -29.72 -19.77
C GLY A 572 27.29 -31.25 -19.78
N MET A 573 26.53 -31.95 -18.93
CA MET A 573 26.49 -33.43 -18.88
C MET A 573 25.46 -34.04 -19.85
N ASP A 574 24.58 -33.24 -20.45
CA ASP A 574 23.49 -33.69 -21.34
C ASP A 574 23.81 -33.59 -22.85
N VAL A 575 25.09 -33.40 -23.23
CA VAL A 575 25.50 -33.44 -24.65
C VAL A 575 25.86 -34.88 -25.04
N PRO A 576 25.07 -35.59 -25.89
CA PRO A 576 25.46 -36.91 -26.35
C PRO A 576 26.62 -36.78 -27.33
N ASN A 577 27.73 -37.42 -26.97
CA ASN A 577 28.88 -37.71 -27.80
C ASN A 577 28.47 -38.30 -29.17
N ARG A 578 28.34 -37.46 -30.21
CA ARG A 578 28.31 -37.88 -31.62
C ARG A 578 29.64 -37.51 -32.28
N GLY A 579 30.68 -38.24 -31.90
CA GLY A 579 31.97 -38.23 -32.59
C GLY A 579 32.53 -39.64 -32.67
N GLY A 580 32.37 -40.29 -33.82
CA GLY A 580 32.96 -41.60 -34.11
C GLY A 580 32.54 -42.15 -35.47
N PRO A 581 33.45 -42.22 -36.47
CA PRO A 581 33.14 -42.66 -37.83
C PRO A 581 33.35 -44.18 -37.99
N ALA A 582 32.66 -44.80 -38.98
CA ALA A 582 33.22 -45.72 -39.99
C ALA A 582 32.19 -46.74 -40.53
N MET A 583 32.10 -46.75 -41.88
CA MET A 583 32.21 -47.91 -42.76
C MET A 583 31.23 -49.09 -42.58
N ALA A 584 30.25 -49.19 -43.49
CA ALA A 584 30.16 -50.23 -44.53
C ALA A 584 28.97 -49.92 -45.46
#